data_AF-A0AAC8Z327-F1
#
_entry.id   AF-A0AAC8Z327-F1
#
_cell.length_a   1.000
_cell.length_b   1.000
_cell.length_c   1.000
_cell.angle_alpha   90.00
_cell.angle_beta   90.00
_cell.angle_gamma   90.00
#
_symmetry.space_group_name_H-M   'P 1'
#
loop_
_entity.id
_entity.type
_entity.pdbx_description
1 polymer ?
#
loop_
_entity_poly.entity_id
_entity_poly.type
_entity_poly.pdbx_seq_one_letter_code
_entity_poly.pdbx_strand_id
1 'polypeptide(L)'
;MNWRGFLHVTLLTLAIGGALFFWLAPKDAFNPAEAALFERLDKVNPDHELTAADFVEAFGLPDKCRSGDCYVEKSAIPALGGPRLHLRRGDGGAIFTIEGLDRVCIRTDRVTVKYPGGKIEDNCRDASCPSYNIRQREGLLGFYWPDRKSNCIRDIVVNTERWFR
;
A
#
# COMPACT_ATOMS: atom_id res chain seq x y z
N MET A 1 0.38 -38.28 -66.75
CA MET A 1 1.64 -37.52 -66.93
C MET A 1 1.36 -36.06 -66.62
N ASN A 2 1.57 -35.71 -65.35
CA ASN A 2 2.64 -34.84 -64.82
C ASN A 2 2.23 -33.36 -64.73
N TRP A 3 1.49 -33.10 -63.64
CA TRP A 3 1.32 -31.82 -62.98
C TRP A 3 2.61 -31.43 -62.26
N ARG A 4 3.36 -30.44 -62.74
CA ARG A 4 4.40 -29.76 -61.96
C ARG A 4 4.58 -28.33 -62.44
N GLY A 5 4.55 -27.39 -61.50
CA GLY A 5 5.28 -26.12 -61.66
C GLY A 5 4.45 -24.85 -61.58
N PHE A 6 3.62 -24.67 -60.56
CA PHE A 6 3.19 -23.32 -60.14
C PHE A 6 3.00 -23.28 -58.62
N LEU A 7 4.11 -23.40 -57.92
CA LEU A 7 4.23 -23.03 -56.52
C LEU A 7 5.68 -22.61 -56.37
N HIS A 8 5.92 -21.32 -56.10
CA HIS A 8 7.08 -20.74 -55.39
C HIS A 8 7.21 -19.27 -55.80
N VAL A 9 6.25 -18.43 -55.37
CA VAL A 9 6.48 -16.97 -55.32
C VAL A 9 5.95 -16.47 -53.97
N THR A 10 6.91 -16.35 -53.05
CA THR A 10 6.94 -15.41 -51.91
C THR A 10 5.80 -15.44 -50.89
N LEU A 11 5.81 -16.47 -50.04
CA LEU A 11 5.40 -16.37 -48.63
C LEU A 11 6.64 -15.93 -47.82
N LEU A 12 6.98 -14.64 -47.78
CA LEU A 12 8.06 -14.18 -46.89
C LEU A 12 8.03 -12.67 -46.57
N THR A 13 6.87 -12.13 -46.16
CA THR A 13 6.79 -10.77 -45.58
C THR A 13 5.86 -10.69 -44.35
N LEU A 14 5.59 -11.81 -43.68
CA LEU A 14 4.79 -11.86 -42.45
C LEU A 14 5.51 -12.70 -41.38
N ALA A 15 6.77 -12.36 -41.07
CA ALA A 15 7.50 -13.05 -39.99
C ALA A 15 8.50 -12.18 -39.22
N ILE A 16 8.50 -10.85 -39.40
CA ILE A 16 9.38 -9.94 -38.64
C ILE A 16 8.59 -8.69 -38.23
N GLY A 17 7.41 -8.88 -37.63
CA GLY A 17 6.57 -7.77 -37.17
C GLY A 17 6.08 -7.91 -35.73
N GLY A 18 6.36 -9.03 -35.05
CA GLY A 18 5.71 -9.31 -33.77
C GLY A 18 6.51 -10.28 -32.93
N ALA A 19 7.62 -9.84 -32.34
CA ALA A 19 8.25 -10.56 -31.22
C ALA A 19 9.22 -9.70 -30.39
N LEU A 20 9.06 -8.37 -30.36
CA LEU A 20 9.85 -7.50 -29.49
C LEU A 20 8.97 -6.44 -28.80
N PHE A 21 7.76 -6.82 -28.37
CA PHE A 21 7.18 -6.16 -27.21
C PHE A 21 7.80 -6.79 -25.97
N PHE A 22 9.07 -6.43 -25.73
CA PHE A 22 9.63 -6.51 -24.38
C PHE A 22 8.71 -5.64 -23.53
N TRP A 23 7.89 -6.28 -22.70
CA TRP A 23 7.19 -5.66 -21.58
C TRP A 23 8.25 -5.14 -20.59
N LEU A 24 8.87 -4.01 -20.95
CA LEU A 24 9.51 -3.13 -20.00
C LEU A 24 8.37 -2.56 -19.16
N ALA A 25 8.02 -3.27 -18.10
CA ALA A 25 7.24 -2.67 -17.03
C ALA A 25 7.93 -1.34 -16.69
N PRO A 26 7.22 -0.20 -16.73
CA PRO A 26 7.85 1.08 -16.49
C PRO A 26 8.56 1.00 -15.14
N LYS A 27 9.80 1.51 -15.06
CA LYS A 27 10.55 1.60 -13.79
C LYS A 27 9.78 2.36 -12.70
N ASP A 28 8.70 3.03 -13.08
CA ASP A 28 7.77 3.78 -12.26
C ASP A 28 6.52 3.02 -11.80
N ALA A 29 6.37 1.75 -12.18
CA ALA A 29 5.28 0.93 -11.68
C ALA A 29 5.45 0.67 -10.17
N PHE A 30 4.32 0.69 -9.45
CA PHE A 30 4.27 0.21 -8.08
C PHE A 30 4.61 -1.28 -8.05
N ASN A 31 5.40 -1.70 -7.06
CA ASN A 31 5.56 -3.12 -6.79
C ASN A 31 4.22 -3.71 -6.29
N PRO A 32 4.02 -5.04 -6.32
CA PRO A 32 2.74 -5.63 -5.92
C PRO A 32 2.30 -5.29 -4.49
N ALA A 33 3.24 -5.12 -3.56
CA ALA A 33 2.94 -4.74 -2.17
C ALA A 33 2.48 -3.28 -2.07
N GLU A 34 3.15 -2.37 -2.77
CA GLU A 34 2.77 -0.96 -2.91
C GLU A 34 1.39 -0.83 -3.55
N ALA A 35 1.17 -1.49 -4.69
CA ALA A 35 -0.13 -1.46 -5.37
C ALA A 35 -1.24 -1.96 -4.45
N ALA A 36 -1.03 -3.08 -3.75
CA ALA A 36 -2.00 -3.65 -2.82
C ALA A 36 -2.25 -2.76 -1.59
N LEU A 37 -1.23 -2.10 -1.06
CA LEU A 37 -1.39 -1.16 0.04
C LEU A 37 -2.17 0.07 -0.41
N PHE A 38 -1.74 0.67 -1.52
CA PHE A 38 -2.29 1.91 -2.06
C PHE A 38 -3.75 1.75 -2.47
N GLU A 39 -4.12 0.64 -3.11
CA GLU A 39 -5.52 0.33 -3.41
C GLU A 39 -6.41 0.35 -2.15
N ARG A 40 -5.90 -0.13 -1.01
CA ARG A 40 -6.67 -0.20 0.24
C ARG A 40 -6.70 1.13 0.96
N LEU A 41 -5.57 1.83 1.00
CA LEU A 41 -5.50 3.18 1.55
C LEU A 41 -6.40 4.14 0.77
N ASP A 42 -6.51 3.98 -0.56
CA ASP A 42 -7.40 4.79 -1.39
C ASP A 42 -8.89 4.58 -1.04
N LYS A 43 -9.28 3.39 -0.54
CA LYS A 43 -10.65 3.12 -0.05
C LYS A 43 -10.95 3.77 1.29
N VAL A 44 -9.90 4.03 2.09
CA VAL A 44 -9.99 4.78 3.35
C VAL A 44 -9.36 6.16 3.19
N ASN A 45 -9.45 6.73 1.98
CA ASN A 45 -8.99 8.09 1.73
C ASN A 45 -10.05 9.08 2.25
N PRO A 46 -9.68 10.14 2.98
CA PRO A 46 -10.60 10.83 3.88
C PRO A 46 -11.52 11.87 3.22
N ASP A 47 -11.87 11.72 1.92
CA ASP A 47 -12.84 12.59 1.24
C ASP A 47 -14.23 12.58 1.93
N HIS A 48 -14.42 11.69 2.92
CA HIS A 48 -15.54 11.59 3.84
C HIS A 48 -15.06 11.21 5.26
N GLU A 49 -15.96 11.31 6.24
CA GLU A 49 -15.70 10.85 7.62
C GLU A 49 -15.52 9.33 7.64
N LEU A 50 -14.30 8.89 7.92
CA LEU A 50 -13.95 7.46 7.98
C LEU A 50 -14.42 6.84 9.29
N THR A 51 -15.01 5.66 9.17
CA THR A 51 -15.53 4.84 10.25
C THR A 51 -14.72 3.55 10.41
N ALA A 52 -14.93 2.86 11.54
CA ALA A 52 -14.37 1.51 11.73
C ALA A 52 -14.79 0.53 10.62
N ALA A 53 -16.00 0.70 10.05
CA ALA A 53 -16.50 -0.14 8.98
C ALA A 53 -15.68 -0.03 7.69
N ASP A 54 -15.18 1.17 7.38
CA ASP A 54 -14.41 1.42 6.16
C ASP A 54 -13.05 0.70 6.22
N PHE A 55 -12.40 0.70 7.39
CA PHE A 55 -11.17 -0.08 7.60
C PHE A 55 -11.43 -1.58 7.55
N VAL A 56 -12.56 -2.03 8.10
CA VAL A 56 -12.95 -3.45 8.05
C VAL A 56 -13.11 -3.92 6.60
N GLU A 57 -13.80 -3.14 5.76
CA GLU A 57 -14.01 -3.46 4.36
C GLU A 57 -12.71 -3.36 3.54
N ALA A 58 -11.96 -2.27 3.69
CA ALA A 58 -10.76 -2.03 2.90
C ALA A 58 -9.63 -3.04 3.20
N PHE A 59 -9.46 -3.41 4.48
CA PHE A 59 -8.36 -4.28 4.91
C PHE A 59 -8.78 -5.72 5.20
N GLY A 60 -10.08 -6.05 5.07
CA GLY A 60 -10.60 -7.39 5.31
C GLY A 60 -10.45 -7.82 6.77
N LEU A 61 -10.73 -6.91 7.70
CA LEU A 61 -10.71 -7.24 9.12
C LEU A 61 -11.93 -8.10 9.49
N PRO A 62 -11.89 -8.88 10.59
CA PRO A 62 -13.06 -9.57 11.09
C PRO A 62 -14.22 -8.60 11.42
N ASP A 63 -15.47 -9.00 11.18
CA ASP A 63 -16.64 -8.12 11.40
C ASP A 63 -16.78 -7.61 12.84
N LYS A 64 -16.28 -8.38 13.84
CA LYS A 64 -16.22 -7.93 15.25
C LYS A 64 -15.46 -6.62 15.45
N CYS A 65 -14.58 -6.27 14.51
CA CYS A 65 -13.77 -5.05 14.53
C CYS A 65 -14.58 -3.79 14.17
N ARG A 66 -15.82 -3.93 13.67
CA ARG A 66 -16.71 -2.80 13.39
C ARG A 66 -17.15 -2.05 14.65
N SER A 67 -17.25 -2.76 15.78
CA SER A 67 -17.84 -2.23 17.02
C SER A 67 -16.84 -1.81 18.09
N GLY A 68 -15.54 -2.02 17.91
CA GLY A 68 -14.55 -1.73 18.94
C GLY A 68 -13.12 -2.05 18.55
N ASP A 69 -12.25 -2.05 19.57
CA ASP A 69 -10.83 -2.29 19.38
C ASP A 69 -10.57 -3.72 18.89
N CYS A 70 -9.68 -3.84 17.93
CA CYS A 70 -9.42 -5.08 17.23
C CYS A 70 -7.97 -5.17 16.79
N TYR A 71 -7.37 -6.30 17.09
CA TYR A 71 -6.00 -6.62 16.72
C TYR A 71 -5.97 -7.89 15.89
N VAL A 72 -5.29 -7.82 14.74
CA VAL A 72 -5.10 -8.92 13.80
C VAL A 72 -3.61 -9.15 13.66
N GLU A 73 -3.12 -10.27 14.19
CA GLU A 73 -1.68 -10.60 14.21
C GLU A 73 -1.08 -10.81 12.82
N LYS A 74 -1.91 -11.16 11.83
CA LYS A 74 -1.47 -11.38 10.47
C LYS A 74 -2.59 -11.01 9.51
N SER A 75 -2.38 -9.96 8.73
CA SER A 75 -3.37 -9.56 7.74
C SER A 75 -3.56 -10.63 6.66
N ALA A 76 -4.77 -10.69 6.12
CA ALA A 76 -5.10 -11.53 4.98
C ALA A 76 -4.52 -11.00 3.66
N ILE A 77 -3.75 -9.91 3.69
CA ILE A 77 -3.20 -9.25 2.50
C ILE A 77 -1.84 -9.88 2.18
N PRO A 78 -1.76 -10.87 1.27
CA PRO A 78 -0.56 -11.70 1.14
C PRO A 78 0.62 -10.89 0.63
N ALA A 79 0.35 -9.91 -0.24
CA ALA A 79 1.33 -9.01 -0.82
C ALA A 79 2.04 -8.13 0.22
N LEU A 80 1.48 -7.94 1.43
CA LEU A 80 2.11 -7.15 2.49
C LEU A 80 2.98 -7.99 3.43
N GLY A 81 3.04 -9.32 3.24
CA GLY A 81 3.82 -10.21 4.09
C GLY A 81 3.17 -10.51 5.45
N GLY A 82 1.87 -10.22 5.59
CA GLY A 82 1.09 -10.46 6.81
C GLY A 82 1.39 -9.48 7.95
N PRO A 83 1.34 -8.16 7.72
CA PRO A 83 1.50 -7.16 8.78
C PRO A 83 0.45 -7.34 9.87
N ARG A 84 0.76 -6.80 11.04
CA ARG A 84 -0.18 -6.70 12.15
C ARG A 84 -1.09 -5.51 11.89
N LEU A 85 -2.40 -5.70 12.03
CA LEU A 85 -3.37 -4.63 11.88
C LEU A 85 -4.01 -4.35 13.24
N HIS A 86 -4.12 -3.09 13.59
CA HIS A 86 -4.75 -2.66 14.83
C HIS A 86 -5.75 -1.56 14.53
N LEU A 87 -6.99 -1.76 14.93
CA LEU A 87 -8.03 -0.75 14.88
C LEU A 87 -8.45 -0.46 16.31
N ARG A 88 -8.52 0.80 16.69
CA ARG A 88 -8.98 1.21 18.02
C ARG A 88 -9.72 2.52 17.98
N ARG A 89 -10.48 2.83 19.02
CA ARG A 89 -11.07 4.16 19.19
C ARG A 89 -10.00 5.17 19.63
N GLY A 90 -9.99 6.33 19.00
CA GLY A 90 -9.24 7.52 19.43
C GLY A 90 -10.17 8.57 20.01
N ASP A 91 -9.60 9.60 20.62
CA ASP A 91 -10.35 10.83 20.91
C ASP A 91 -10.86 11.34 19.54
N GLY A 92 -12.16 11.52 19.32
CA GLY A 92 -12.71 12.05 18.06
C GLY A 92 -12.63 11.19 16.78
N GLY A 93 -12.31 9.89 16.84
CA GLY A 93 -12.27 9.05 15.63
C GLY A 93 -11.83 7.60 15.82
N ALA A 94 -11.49 6.93 14.72
CA ALA A 94 -10.81 5.64 14.69
C ALA A 94 -9.31 5.85 14.42
N ILE A 95 -8.49 5.02 15.04
CA ILE A 95 -7.05 4.95 14.77
C ILE A 95 -6.77 3.55 14.24
N PHE A 96 -6.28 3.50 13.00
CA PHE A 96 -5.90 2.27 12.32
C PHE A 96 -4.39 2.24 12.12
N THR A 97 -3.75 1.15 12.55
CA THR A 97 -2.31 0.96 12.43
C THR A 97 -2.01 -0.31 11.64
N ILE A 98 -1.08 -0.20 10.69
CA ILE A 98 -0.44 -1.32 9.99
C ILE A 98 0.98 -1.40 10.53
N GLU A 99 1.36 -2.47 11.21
CA GLU A 99 2.70 -2.66 11.77
C GLU A 99 3.43 -3.84 11.15
N GLY A 100 4.76 -3.75 11.09
CA GLY A 100 5.61 -4.88 10.72
C GLY A 100 5.61 -5.19 9.23
N LEU A 101 5.69 -4.16 8.38
CA LEU A 101 5.96 -4.28 6.94
C LEU A 101 7.42 -4.72 6.66
N ASP A 102 7.99 -5.59 7.49
CA ASP A 102 9.43 -5.92 7.49
C ASP A 102 9.88 -6.70 6.28
N ARG A 103 8.93 -7.41 5.68
CA ARG A 103 9.15 -8.40 4.63
C ARG A 103 8.94 -7.81 3.25
N VAL A 104 8.47 -6.56 3.17
CA VAL A 104 8.17 -5.86 1.92
C VAL A 104 8.63 -4.41 2.01
N CYS A 105 9.25 -3.89 0.95
CA CYS A 105 9.60 -2.48 0.92
C CYS A 105 8.46 -1.68 0.29
N ILE A 106 7.76 -0.91 1.12
CA ILE A 106 6.89 0.18 0.66
C ILE A 106 7.76 1.43 0.57
N ARG A 107 8.05 1.89 -0.66
CA ARG A 107 9.04 2.95 -0.85
C ARG A 107 8.50 4.32 -0.44
N THR A 108 9.33 5.08 0.26
CA THR A 108 8.98 6.41 0.79
C THR A 108 8.74 7.44 -0.33
N ASP A 109 9.54 7.43 -1.39
CA ASP A 109 9.37 8.31 -2.55
C ASP A 109 8.00 8.12 -3.21
N ARG A 110 7.54 6.88 -3.34
CA ARG A 110 6.23 6.54 -3.92
C ARG A 110 5.08 6.95 -3.02
N VAL A 111 5.23 6.79 -1.72
CA VAL A 111 4.27 7.29 -0.72
C VAL A 111 4.14 8.81 -0.81
N THR A 112 5.25 9.55 -0.82
CA THR A 112 5.23 11.03 -0.91
C THR A 112 4.54 11.52 -2.18
N VAL A 113 4.79 10.85 -3.31
CA VAL A 113 4.14 11.22 -4.59
C VAL A 113 2.64 10.95 -4.54
N LYS A 114 2.21 9.82 -3.97
CA LYS A 114 0.79 9.44 -3.95
C LYS A 114 -0.01 10.18 -2.86
N TYR A 115 0.60 10.47 -1.72
CA TYR A 115 -0.02 11.12 -0.57
C TYR A 115 0.79 12.34 -0.14
N PRO A 116 0.76 13.46 -0.89
CA PRO A 116 1.58 14.65 -0.62
C PRO A 116 1.26 15.35 0.72
N GLY A 117 0.13 15.01 1.36
CA GLY A 117 -0.23 15.47 2.72
C GLY A 117 0.10 14.47 3.84
N GLY A 118 0.62 13.29 3.51
CA GLY A 118 1.03 12.28 4.49
C GLY A 118 2.34 12.67 5.17
N LYS A 119 2.41 12.53 6.49
CA LYS A 119 3.65 12.79 7.23
C LYS A 119 4.53 11.54 7.21
N ILE A 120 5.80 11.70 6.84
CA ILE A 120 6.81 10.64 6.97
C ILE A 120 7.66 10.96 8.20
N GLU A 121 7.72 10.04 9.16
CA GLU A 121 8.35 10.26 10.46
C GLU A 121 9.21 9.07 10.91
N ASP A 122 10.18 9.32 11.80
CA ASP A 122 11.03 8.27 12.36
C ASP A 122 10.23 7.35 13.31
N ASN A 123 10.29 6.04 13.08
CA ASN A 123 9.90 5.03 14.08
C ASN A 123 11.00 4.96 15.13
N CYS A 124 10.94 5.82 16.13
CA CYS A 124 11.87 5.85 17.27
C CYS A 124 11.91 4.55 18.09
N ARG A 125 12.47 3.48 17.54
CA ARG A 125 12.53 2.17 18.20
C ARG A 125 13.54 2.15 19.36
N ASP A 126 14.55 3.03 19.32
CA ASP A 126 15.74 2.98 20.18
C ASP A 126 15.91 4.19 21.11
N ALA A 127 14.94 5.13 21.14
CA ALA A 127 15.00 6.31 22.00
C ALA A 127 13.63 6.62 22.60
N SER A 128 13.62 7.14 23.84
CA SER A 128 12.44 7.68 24.52
C SER A 128 11.83 8.80 23.68
N CYS A 129 10.94 8.44 22.76
CA CYS A 129 10.35 9.39 21.86
C CYS A 129 9.08 9.97 22.49
N PRO A 130 9.00 11.29 22.66
CA PRO A 130 7.72 11.97 22.86
C PRO A 130 6.74 11.61 21.74
N SER A 131 7.27 11.23 20.57
CA SER A 131 6.51 10.99 19.36
C SER A 131 5.59 9.78 19.41
N TYR A 132 5.77 8.73 20.23
CA TYR A 132 4.81 7.61 20.23
C TYR A 132 3.41 8.04 20.71
N ASN A 133 3.34 8.96 21.67
CA ASN A 133 2.08 9.57 22.10
C ASN A 133 1.59 10.66 21.13
N ILE A 134 2.49 11.28 20.35
CA ILE A 134 2.16 12.27 19.30
C ILE A 134 1.71 11.58 17.99
N ARG A 135 2.19 10.36 17.69
CA ARG A 135 1.76 9.47 16.59
C ARG A 135 0.24 9.26 16.60
N GLN A 136 -0.36 9.36 17.79
CA GLN A 136 -1.78 9.17 18.02
C GLN A 136 -2.58 10.48 18.00
N ARG A 137 -1.92 11.65 17.96
CA ARG A 137 -2.56 12.96 18.14
C ARG A 137 -2.37 13.94 16.98
N GLU A 138 -1.37 13.78 16.11
CA GLU A 138 -0.95 14.87 15.20
C GLU A 138 -0.85 14.55 13.69
N GLY A 139 -1.37 13.42 13.21
CA GLY A 139 -1.37 13.13 11.76
C GLY A 139 -2.46 12.17 11.33
N LEU A 140 -3.17 12.52 10.25
CA LEU A 140 -4.24 11.71 9.65
C LEU A 140 -3.73 10.47 8.93
N LEU A 141 -2.55 10.58 8.33
CA LEU A 141 -1.86 9.50 7.65
C LEU A 141 -0.36 9.68 7.87
N GLY A 142 0.20 8.82 8.71
CA GLY A 142 1.62 8.79 9.07
C GLY A 142 2.29 7.54 8.53
N PHE A 143 3.46 7.71 7.94
CA PHE A 143 4.31 6.62 7.46
C PHE A 143 5.63 6.62 8.22
N TYR A 144 6.01 5.47 8.78
CA TYR A 144 7.12 5.38 9.71
C TYR A 144 8.19 4.39 9.27
N TRP A 145 9.46 4.77 9.32
CA TRP A 145 10.60 3.90 8.99
C TRP A 145 11.44 3.58 10.24
N PRO A 146 12.28 2.53 10.26
CA PRO A 146 13.02 2.13 11.47
C PRO A 146 14.21 3.06 11.78
N ASP A 147 14.73 3.78 10.77
CA ASP A 147 15.83 4.73 10.88
C ASP A 147 15.73 5.79 9.75
N ARG A 148 16.31 6.99 9.95
CA ARG A 148 16.31 8.11 8.98
C ARG A 148 16.91 7.79 7.61
N LYS A 149 17.60 6.67 7.47
CA LYS A 149 18.32 6.27 6.25
C LYS A 149 17.56 5.20 5.47
N SER A 150 16.48 4.64 6.01
CA SER A 150 15.67 3.61 5.36
C SER A 150 14.71 4.22 4.36
N ASN A 151 14.74 3.73 3.12
CA ASN A 151 13.77 4.10 2.08
C ASN A 151 12.48 3.27 2.14
N CYS A 152 12.33 2.39 3.14
CA CYS A 152 11.17 1.51 3.29
C CYS A 152 10.36 1.87 4.54
N ILE A 153 9.05 2.03 4.36
CA ILE A 153 8.08 2.17 5.44
C ILE A 153 7.93 0.84 6.19
N ARG A 154 7.82 0.93 7.51
CA ARG A 154 7.62 -0.18 8.45
C ARG A 154 6.23 -0.20 9.02
N ASP A 155 5.79 0.97 9.48
CA ASP A 155 4.50 1.12 10.11
C ASP A 155 3.73 2.26 9.45
N ILE A 156 2.41 2.14 9.40
CA ILE A 156 1.51 3.15 8.85
C ILE A 156 0.43 3.37 9.90
N VAL A 157 0.13 4.63 10.19
CA VAL A 157 -0.95 5.02 11.09
C VAL A 157 -1.92 5.88 10.31
N VAL A 158 -3.19 5.52 10.31
CA VAL A 158 -4.30 6.33 9.82
C VAL A 158 -5.09 6.78 11.04
N ASN A 159 -5.18 8.08 11.28
CA ASN A 159 -6.01 8.66 12.33
C ASN A 159 -7.15 9.43 11.67
N THR A 160 -8.40 9.14 12.04
CA THR A 160 -9.55 9.86 11.50
C THR A 160 -9.90 11.11 12.31
N GLU A 161 -9.17 11.40 13.39
CA GLU A 161 -9.32 12.63 14.17
C GLU A 161 -8.80 13.84 13.36
N ARG A 162 -9.72 14.72 12.94
CA ARG A 162 -9.50 16.07 12.37
C ARG A 162 -8.95 16.18 10.93
N TRP A 163 -9.66 15.71 9.89
CA TRP A 163 -9.35 16.20 8.51
C TRP A 163 -10.05 17.50 8.14
N PHE A 164 -10.95 18.00 8.97
CA PHE A 164 -11.71 19.21 8.68
C PHE A 164 -11.76 20.14 9.89
N ARG A 165 -10.76 21.01 9.99
CA ARG A 165 -10.95 22.39 10.47
C ARG A 165 -10.16 23.33 9.58
#